data_AF-A0A9C9JQP9-F1
#
_entry.id   AF-A0A9C9JQP9-F1
#
_cell.length_a   1.000
_cell.length_b   1.000
_cell.length_c   1.000
_cell.angle_alpha   90.00
_cell.angle_beta   90.00
_cell.angle_gamma   90.00
#
_symmetry.space_group_name_H-M   'P 1'
#
loop_
_entity.id
_entity.type
_entity.pdbx_description
1 polymer ?
#
loop_
_entity_poly.entity_id
_entity_poly.type
_entity_poly.pdbx_seq_one_letter_code
_entity_poly.pdbx_strand_id
1 'polypeptide(L)'
;MAIMMKILNIAFMILLFFYYNYGQSVSFQTYMNPVIPGDHPDATLTKIGNDYYTTGSSFNITPRIYHSTDLVHWEVIAQPVKASWSLYGDEPAGGIWGGHMVYFNDSYWHFFGRGSSMYYVKANDPEGPWSNPVSLSVPAGIPGLGRDNSIFIENDSTWYLLAKNGQSGNWIVELGDNGQPTGDYLDLTWINPAPDYPYSWAEGPVMWKHDGYYYYSFARNVGGGQYLMRGLELNESR
;
A
#
# COMPACT_ATOMS: atom_id res chain seq x y z
N MET A 1 54.74 13.35 11.83
CA MET A 1 53.75 14.29 11.24
C MET A 1 52.75 13.57 10.32
N ALA A 2 53.19 12.79 9.33
CA ALA A 2 52.29 12.09 8.39
C ALA A 2 51.36 11.02 9.03
N ILE A 3 51.84 10.28 10.03
CA ILE A 3 51.03 9.24 10.73
C ILE A 3 49.89 9.87 11.53
N MET A 4 50.15 10.99 12.20
CA MET A 4 49.16 11.72 13.00
C MET A 4 48.03 12.27 12.13
N MET A 5 48.36 12.71 10.91
CA MET A 5 47.39 13.23 9.94
C MET A 5 46.49 12.13 9.36
N LYS A 6 47.02 10.90 9.18
CA LYS A 6 46.22 9.73 8.78
C LYS A 6 45.25 9.29 9.88
N ILE A 7 45.69 9.30 11.14
CA ILE A 7 44.82 8.95 12.28
C ILE A 7 43.69 9.97 12.43
N LEU A 8 43.97 11.27 12.27
CA LEU A 8 42.95 12.31 12.28
C LEU A 8 41.91 12.13 11.18
N ASN A 9 42.34 11.80 9.96
CA ASN A 9 41.44 11.59 8.83
C ASN A 9 40.55 10.36 9.00
N ILE A 10 41.08 9.26 9.56
CA ILE A 10 40.29 8.05 9.83
C ILE A 10 39.27 8.33 10.95
N ALA A 11 39.68 9.02 12.02
CA ALA A 11 38.75 9.42 13.09
C ALA A 11 37.64 10.35 12.56
N PHE A 12 37.99 11.28 11.67
CA PHE A 12 37.04 12.18 11.01
C PHE A 12 36.07 11.43 10.10
N MET A 13 36.53 10.45 9.31
CA MET A 13 35.66 9.61 8.48
C MET A 13 34.75 8.71 9.33
N ILE A 14 35.22 8.18 10.45
CA ILE A 14 34.39 7.40 11.39
C ILE A 14 33.33 8.31 12.02
N LEU A 15 33.70 9.52 12.44
CA LEU A 15 32.77 10.53 12.95
C LEU A 15 31.70 10.90 11.91
N LEU A 16 32.09 11.09 10.65
CA LEU A 16 31.14 11.33 9.54
C LEU A 16 30.23 10.12 9.29
N PHE A 17 30.74 8.89 9.42
CA PHE A 17 29.96 7.67 9.27
C PHE A 17 28.92 7.53 10.38
N PHE A 18 29.26 7.88 11.62
CA PHE A 18 28.28 7.95 12.71
C PHE A 18 27.31 9.12 12.56
N TYR A 19 27.74 10.27 12.02
CA TYR A 19 26.84 11.40 11.75
C TYR A 19 25.80 11.08 10.68
N TYR A 20 26.16 10.32 9.65
CA TYR A 20 25.23 9.90 8.59
C TYR A 20 24.17 8.90 9.07
N ASN A 21 24.43 8.16 10.16
CA ASN A 21 23.47 7.21 10.74
C ASN A 21 22.44 7.87 11.68
N TYR A 22 22.54 9.17 11.94
CA TYR A 22 21.54 9.94 12.67
C TYR A 22 20.91 11.00 11.74
N GLY A 23 20.27 10.52 10.67
CA GLY A 23 19.49 11.37 9.76
C GLY A 23 18.20 11.94 10.36
N GLN A 24 17.96 11.78 11.67
CA GLN A 24 16.77 12.30 12.32
C GLN A 24 17.12 13.17 13.53
N SER A 25 16.47 14.33 13.58
CA SER A 25 16.53 15.23 14.72
C SER A 25 15.96 14.55 15.97
N VAL A 26 16.73 14.53 17.07
CA VAL A 26 16.24 14.18 18.42
C VAL A 26 15.17 15.16 18.97
N SER A 27 14.70 16.13 18.18
CA SER A 27 14.05 17.33 18.70
C SER A 27 12.64 17.16 19.23
N PHE A 28 12.00 15.99 19.13
CA PHE A 28 10.62 15.85 19.61
C PHE A 28 10.34 14.48 20.21
N GLN A 29 10.15 14.43 21.54
CA GLN A 29 9.63 13.27 22.27
C GLN A 29 8.12 13.05 22.04
N THR A 30 7.46 14.03 21.40
CA THR A 30 6.03 14.09 21.10
C THR A 30 5.83 14.78 19.75
N TYR A 31 4.89 14.31 18.94
CA TYR A 31 4.53 14.93 17.66
C TYR A 31 3.13 15.54 17.71
N MET A 32 2.78 16.34 16.70
CA MET A 32 1.42 16.86 16.52
C MET A 32 0.79 16.28 15.26
N ASN A 33 -0.49 15.92 15.35
CA ASN A 33 -1.28 15.58 14.18
C ASN A 33 -1.78 16.84 13.45
N PRO A 34 -1.99 16.77 12.13
CA PRO A 34 -1.70 15.63 11.25
C PRO A 34 -0.20 15.49 10.92
N VAL A 35 0.30 14.25 10.84
CA VAL A 35 1.72 13.96 10.50
C VAL A 35 2.05 14.22 9.03
N ILE A 36 1.06 14.12 8.14
CA ILE A 36 1.16 14.56 6.74
C ILE A 36 -0.01 15.53 6.48
N PRO A 37 0.21 16.86 6.60
CA PRO A 37 -0.83 17.83 6.31
C PRO A 37 -1.15 17.91 4.81
N GLY A 38 -2.42 18.11 4.48
CA GLY A 38 -2.89 18.31 3.11
C GLY A 38 -3.73 17.16 2.56
N ASP A 39 -3.75 17.03 1.24
CA ASP A 39 -4.58 16.07 0.51
C ASP A 39 -3.79 14.77 0.22
N HIS A 40 -3.96 13.78 1.09
CA HIS A 40 -3.32 12.45 1.00
C HIS A 40 -4.35 11.35 1.30
N PRO A 41 -5.38 11.20 0.44
CA PRO A 41 -6.50 10.29 0.68
C PRO A 41 -6.10 8.82 0.49
N ASP A 42 -6.89 7.92 1.07
CA ASP A 42 -6.78 6.46 0.92
C ASP A 42 -5.40 5.90 1.28
N ALA A 43 -4.79 6.47 2.33
CA ALA A 43 -3.45 6.11 2.77
C ALA A 43 -3.39 4.63 3.21
N THR A 44 -2.47 3.89 2.60
CA THR A 44 -2.05 2.56 3.05
C THR A 44 -0.70 2.64 3.77
N LEU A 45 -0.33 1.63 4.56
CA LEU A 45 0.93 1.63 5.31
C LEU A 45 1.62 0.28 5.18
N THR A 46 2.88 0.31 4.74
CA THR A 46 3.76 -0.87 4.71
C THR A 46 5.01 -0.59 5.52
N LYS A 47 5.47 -1.60 6.28
CA LYS A 47 6.73 -1.57 7.01
C LYS A 47 7.70 -2.60 6.41
N ILE A 48 8.89 -2.17 6.02
CA ILE A 48 9.97 -3.03 5.49
C ILE A 48 11.22 -2.73 6.29
N GLY A 49 11.68 -3.68 7.11
CA GLY A 49 12.78 -3.43 8.03
C GLY A 49 12.45 -2.30 9.02
N ASN A 50 13.22 -1.21 8.97
CA ASN A 50 13.04 0.00 9.80
C ASN A 50 12.25 1.10 9.09
N ASP A 51 11.86 0.87 7.85
CA ASP A 51 11.28 1.87 6.97
C ASP A 51 9.77 1.68 6.86
N TYR A 52 9.06 2.79 6.82
CA TYR A 52 7.62 2.88 6.63
C TYR A 52 7.33 3.58 5.32
N TYR A 53 6.36 3.07 4.59
CA TYR A 53 5.94 3.59 3.31
C TYR A 53 4.43 3.81 3.29
N THR A 54 4.00 4.95 2.77
CA THR A 54 2.59 5.23 2.54
C THR A 54 2.37 5.79 1.14
N THR A 55 1.20 5.48 0.58
CA THR A 55 0.71 5.96 -0.71
C THR A 55 -0.81 5.89 -0.67
N GLY A 56 -1.48 6.53 -1.61
CA GLY A 56 -2.93 6.46 -1.75
C GLY A 56 -3.40 7.05 -3.06
N SER A 57 -4.68 7.43 -3.10
CA SER A 57 -5.32 7.98 -4.29
C SER A 57 -4.67 9.28 -4.76
N SER A 58 -4.58 9.43 -6.08
CA SER A 58 -4.06 10.63 -6.73
C SER A 58 -4.95 11.14 -7.86
N PHE A 59 -5.97 10.36 -8.24
CA PHE A 59 -6.82 10.61 -9.40
C PHE A 59 -5.97 10.99 -10.62
N ASN A 60 -6.17 12.17 -11.19
CA ASN A 60 -5.58 12.59 -12.47
C ASN A 60 -4.13 13.07 -12.36
N ILE A 61 -3.53 13.16 -11.16
CA ILE A 61 -2.11 13.46 -10.98
C ILE A 61 -1.29 12.20 -10.71
N THR A 62 0.03 12.28 -10.89
CA THR A 62 0.93 11.14 -10.62
C THR A 62 0.90 10.77 -9.13
N PRO A 63 0.75 9.49 -8.79
CA PRO A 63 0.75 9.03 -7.40
C PRO A 63 2.13 9.23 -6.79
N ARG A 64 2.20 9.29 -5.47
CA ARG A 64 3.43 9.52 -4.70
C ARG A 64 3.59 8.44 -3.65
N ILE A 65 4.80 7.91 -3.53
CA ILE A 65 5.20 7.07 -2.40
C ILE A 65 5.96 7.96 -1.43
N TYR A 66 5.50 7.94 -0.18
CA TYR A 66 6.12 8.61 0.94
C TYR A 66 6.90 7.59 1.77
N HIS A 67 8.02 8.01 2.32
CA HIS A 67 8.87 7.23 3.22
C HIS A 67 9.04 7.93 4.57
N SER A 68 9.18 7.14 5.63
CA SER A 68 9.48 7.58 6.98
C SER A 68 10.19 6.47 7.75
N THR A 69 10.97 6.81 8.78
CA THR A 69 11.51 5.82 9.75
C THR A 69 10.85 5.93 11.13
N ASP A 70 9.93 6.87 11.32
CA ASP A 70 9.33 7.18 12.63
C ASP A 70 7.81 7.40 12.61
N LEU A 71 7.16 7.23 11.45
CA LEU A 71 5.73 7.47 11.20
C LEU A 71 5.28 8.93 11.34
N VAL A 72 6.20 9.86 11.58
CA VAL A 72 5.92 11.28 11.85
C VAL A 72 6.46 12.16 10.74
N HIS A 73 7.72 11.98 10.37
CA HIS A 73 8.38 12.78 9.34
C HIS A 73 8.37 11.98 8.04
N TRP A 74 7.70 12.53 7.03
CA TRP A 74 7.48 11.86 5.76
C TRP A 74 8.08 12.65 4.60
N GLU A 75 8.77 11.97 3.70
CA GLU A 75 9.30 12.54 2.46
C GLU A 75 8.81 11.78 1.23
N VAL A 76 8.60 12.49 0.12
CA VAL A 76 8.23 11.86 -1.15
C VAL A 76 9.49 11.29 -1.78
N ILE A 77 9.53 9.98 -1.97
CA ILE A 77 10.70 9.29 -2.54
C ILE A 77 10.49 8.83 -3.99
N ALA A 78 9.24 8.66 -4.42
CA ALA A 78 8.96 8.16 -5.76
C ALA A 78 7.60 8.62 -6.32
N GLN A 79 7.51 8.57 -7.65
CA GLN A 79 6.27 8.62 -8.42
C GLN A 79 6.16 7.31 -9.21
N PRO A 80 5.44 6.28 -8.69
CA PRO A 80 5.51 4.94 -9.25
C PRO A 80 4.87 4.82 -10.64
N VAL A 81 3.96 5.73 -10.99
CA VAL A 81 3.35 5.81 -12.32
C VAL A 81 3.82 7.06 -13.03
N LYS A 82 4.39 6.89 -14.23
CA LYS A 82 4.94 7.98 -15.05
C LYS A 82 3.82 8.90 -15.51
N ALA A 83 4.09 10.22 -15.52
CA ALA A 83 3.18 11.23 -16.06
C ALA A 83 2.76 11.00 -17.53
N SER A 84 3.54 10.22 -18.29
CA SER A 84 3.23 9.83 -19.67
C SER A 84 2.21 8.69 -19.78
N TRP A 85 1.71 8.13 -18.68
CA TRP A 85 0.69 7.08 -18.72
C TRP A 85 -0.63 7.64 -19.23
N SER A 86 -1.14 7.09 -20.34
CA SER A 86 -2.26 7.68 -21.07
C SER A 86 -3.64 7.45 -20.40
N LEU A 87 -3.71 6.67 -19.33
CA LEU A 87 -4.99 6.24 -18.72
C LEU A 87 -5.42 7.07 -17.51
N TYR A 88 -4.69 8.12 -17.12
CA TYR A 88 -5.16 9.06 -16.10
C TYR A 88 -6.52 9.67 -16.44
N GLY A 89 -6.78 9.91 -17.73
CA GLY A 89 -7.98 10.60 -18.19
C GLY A 89 -8.05 12.07 -17.72
N ASP A 90 -9.07 12.79 -18.17
CA ASP A 90 -9.37 14.18 -17.82
C ASP A 90 -10.73 14.35 -17.13
N GLU A 91 -11.50 13.27 -17.00
CA GLU A 91 -12.75 13.26 -16.27
C GLU A 91 -12.52 13.34 -14.74
N PRO A 92 -13.43 14.00 -14.00
CA PRO A 92 -13.37 14.02 -12.54
C PRO A 92 -13.33 12.60 -11.97
N ALA A 93 -12.33 12.33 -11.13
CA ALA A 93 -12.07 11.02 -10.54
C ALA A 93 -11.77 9.90 -11.58
N GLY A 94 -11.30 10.25 -12.78
CA GLY A 94 -10.97 9.29 -13.85
C GLY A 94 -9.64 8.55 -13.70
N GLY A 95 -8.75 9.04 -12.83
CA GLY A 95 -7.40 8.53 -12.71
C GLY A 95 -7.23 7.42 -11.67
N ILE A 96 -6.19 7.54 -10.84
CA ILE A 96 -5.76 6.49 -9.91
C ILE A 96 -6.53 6.56 -8.58
N TRP A 97 -7.15 5.44 -8.23
CA TRP A 97 -7.86 5.19 -6.97
C TRP A 97 -7.08 4.19 -6.11
N GLY A 98 -7.12 4.40 -4.79
CA GLY A 98 -6.34 3.66 -3.82
C GLY A 98 -4.85 3.70 -4.11
N GLY A 99 -4.14 2.72 -3.59
CA GLY A 99 -2.71 2.57 -3.80
C GLY A 99 -2.11 1.80 -2.65
N HIS A 100 -1.39 0.71 -2.92
CA HIS A 100 -0.62 0.03 -1.89
C HIS A 100 0.74 -0.37 -2.40
N MET A 101 1.80 0.13 -1.75
CA MET A 101 3.17 -0.25 -2.03
C MET A 101 3.60 -1.35 -1.06
N VAL A 102 4.01 -2.51 -1.57
CA VAL A 102 4.51 -3.63 -0.77
C VAL A 102 5.84 -4.15 -1.31
N TYR A 103 6.56 -4.93 -0.50
CA TYR A 103 7.73 -5.68 -0.94
C TYR A 103 7.43 -7.17 -0.89
N PHE A 104 7.58 -7.85 -2.03
CA PHE A 104 7.31 -9.27 -2.16
C PHE A 104 8.18 -9.86 -3.26
N ASN A 105 8.77 -11.03 -2.99
CA ASN A 105 9.63 -11.76 -3.93
C ASN A 105 10.72 -10.88 -4.57
N ASP A 106 11.56 -10.29 -3.70
CA ASP A 106 12.70 -9.44 -4.07
C ASP A 106 12.37 -8.24 -4.98
N SER A 107 11.15 -7.71 -4.87
CA SER A 107 10.71 -6.57 -5.66
C SER A 107 9.73 -5.71 -4.86
N TYR A 108 9.80 -4.40 -5.08
CA TYR A 108 8.75 -3.47 -4.70
C TYR A 108 7.63 -3.51 -5.73
N TRP A 109 6.39 -3.49 -5.26
CA TRP A 109 5.19 -3.47 -6.06
C TRP A 109 4.30 -2.33 -5.61
N HIS A 110 3.61 -1.68 -6.54
CA HIS A 110 2.58 -0.70 -6.24
C HIS A 110 1.32 -1.05 -7.01
N PHE A 111 0.28 -1.47 -6.28
CA PHE A 111 -1.04 -1.83 -6.82
C PHE A 111 -2.00 -0.65 -6.69
N PHE A 112 -2.85 -0.46 -7.70
CA PHE A 112 -3.80 0.65 -7.74
C PHE A 112 -4.97 0.40 -8.69
N GLY A 113 -6.08 1.09 -8.48
CA GLY A 113 -7.27 1.03 -9.31
C GLY A 113 -7.35 2.17 -10.32
N ARG A 114 -7.97 1.91 -11.48
CA ARG A 114 -8.39 2.93 -12.44
C ARG A 114 -9.61 2.43 -13.20
N GLY A 115 -10.69 3.22 -13.21
CA GLY A 115 -11.95 2.79 -13.82
C GLY A 115 -12.51 1.55 -13.12
N SER A 116 -12.76 0.46 -13.82
CA SER A 116 -13.19 -0.83 -13.24
C SER A 116 -12.07 -1.88 -13.24
N SER A 117 -10.81 -1.44 -13.35
CA SER A 117 -9.64 -2.30 -13.52
C SER A 117 -8.60 -1.99 -12.45
N MET A 118 -7.82 -3.01 -12.11
CA MET A 118 -6.65 -2.89 -11.25
C MET A 118 -5.38 -3.00 -12.08
N TYR A 119 -4.33 -2.34 -11.61
CA TYR A 119 -3.01 -2.34 -12.21
C TYR A 119 -1.94 -2.52 -11.14
N TYR A 120 -0.75 -2.95 -11.55
CA TYR A 120 0.45 -2.82 -10.75
C TYR A 120 1.61 -2.22 -11.55
N VAL A 121 2.58 -1.67 -10.83
CA VAL A 121 3.95 -1.41 -11.31
C VAL A 121 4.93 -2.04 -10.34
N LYS A 122 6.15 -2.34 -10.81
CA LYS A 122 7.22 -2.90 -9.97
C LYS A 122 8.55 -2.19 -10.13
N ALA A 123 9.38 -2.24 -9.10
CA ALA A 123 10.75 -1.73 -9.07
C ALA A 123 11.64 -2.63 -8.18
N ASN A 124 12.95 -2.56 -8.39
CA ASN A 124 13.92 -3.26 -7.53
C ASN A 124 14.27 -2.43 -6.29
N ASP A 125 14.14 -1.10 -6.38
CA ASP A 125 14.38 -0.13 -5.30
C ASP A 125 13.09 0.70 -5.09
N PRO A 126 12.80 1.19 -3.87
CA PRO A 126 11.58 1.93 -3.59
C PRO A 126 11.52 3.29 -4.32
N GLU A 127 12.67 3.89 -4.64
CA GLU A 127 12.80 5.10 -5.46
C GLU A 127 12.56 4.84 -6.96
N GLY A 128 12.56 3.57 -7.38
CA GLY A 128 12.47 3.14 -8.77
C GLY A 128 13.84 2.81 -9.38
N PRO A 129 13.94 2.71 -10.73
CA PRO A 129 12.90 3.04 -11.69
C PRO A 129 11.73 2.05 -11.67
N TRP A 130 10.51 2.60 -11.75
CA TRP A 130 9.29 1.81 -11.81
C TRP A 130 8.94 1.37 -13.24
N SER A 131 8.40 0.15 -13.37
CA SER A 131 7.92 -0.40 -14.63
C SER A 131 6.73 0.39 -15.19
N ASN A 132 6.33 0.09 -16.43
CA ASN A 132 5.03 0.57 -16.93
C ASN A 132 3.89 -0.20 -16.23
N PRO A 133 2.70 0.41 -16.09
CA PRO A 133 1.54 -0.27 -15.50
C PRO A 133 1.14 -1.54 -16.26
N VAL A 134 0.90 -2.61 -15.49
CA VAL A 134 0.40 -3.90 -15.98
C VAL A 134 -1.02 -4.09 -15.45
N SER A 135 -1.99 -4.36 -16.34
CA SER A 135 -3.37 -4.65 -15.93
C SER A 135 -3.46 -6.04 -15.29
N LEU A 136 -4.25 -6.15 -14.23
CA LEU A 136 -4.60 -7.45 -13.65
C LEU A 136 -5.72 -8.12 -14.45
N SER A 137 -5.66 -9.45 -14.55
CA SER A 137 -6.79 -10.28 -14.97
C SER A 137 -7.88 -10.31 -13.90
N VAL A 138 -9.07 -10.78 -14.25
CA VAL A 138 -10.17 -10.99 -13.31
C VAL A 138 -10.39 -12.51 -13.18
N PRO A 139 -10.33 -13.08 -11.96
CA PRO A 139 -10.73 -14.47 -11.74
C PRO A 139 -12.10 -14.79 -12.32
N ALA A 140 -12.26 -16.01 -12.86
CA ALA A 140 -13.57 -16.47 -13.27
C ALA A 140 -14.49 -16.57 -12.04
N GLY A 141 -15.71 -16.04 -12.14
CA GLY A 141 -16.69 -16.10 -11.05
C GLY A 141 -16.88 -14.79 -10.27
N ILE A 142 -15.99 -13.80 -10.43
CA ILE A 142 -16.18 -12.46 -9.87
C ILE A 142 -16.47 -11.44 -10.99
N PRO A 143 -17.33 -10.43 -10.77
CA PRO A 143 -17.73 -9.47 -11.81
C PRO A 143 -16.63 -8.47 -12.19
N GLY A 144 -15.55 -8.39 -11.41
CA GLY A 144 -14.44 -7.47 -11.58
C GLY A 144 -13.77 -7.16 -10.25
N LEU A 145 -12.55 -6.60 -10.29
CA LEU A 145 -11.76 -6.27 -9.11
C LEU A 145 -12.12 -4.90 -8.48
N GLY A 146 -12.77 -4.02 -9.25
CA GLY A 146 -13.22 -2.71 -8.78
C GLY A 146 -12.09 -1.66 -8.71
N ARG A 147 -12.07 -0.84 -7.64
CA ARG A 147 -11.16 0.31 -7.49
C ARG A 147 -10.38 0.29 -6.17
N ASP A 148 -11.09 0.00 -5.09
CA ASP A 148 -10.53 -0.05 -3.76
C ASP A 148 -9.78 -1.35 -3.56
N ASN A 149 -8.55 -1.23 -3.08
CA ASN A 149 -7.66 -2.36 -2.87
C ASN A 149 -6.66 -2.13 -1.75
N SER A 150 -6.14 -3.24 -1.26
CA SER A 150 -4.83 -3.30 -0.64
C SER A 150 -4.25 -4.71 -0.85
N ILE A 151 -3.07 -4.94 -0.29
CA ILE A 151 -2.34 -6.21 -0.42
C ILE A 151 -2.12 -6.76 0.96
N PHE A 152 -2.40 -8.05 1.14
CA PHE A 152 -2.09 -8.79 2.34
C PHE A 152 -1.03 -9.83 2.03
N ILE A 153 0.13 -9.72 2.68
CA ILE A 153 1.20 -10.72 2.58
C ILE A 153 1.04 -11.67 3.77
N GLU A 154 0.72 -12.93 3.48
CA GLU A 154 0.54 -13.97 4.49
C GLU A 154 1.87 -14.52 4.97
N ASN A 155 2.79 -14.75 4.03
CA ASN A 155 4.13 -15.26 4.26
C ASN A 155 5.01 -14.96 3.03
N ASP A 156 6.28 -15.40 3.06
CA ASP A 156 7.28 -15.15 2.00
C ASP A 156 6.90 -15.68 0.61
N SER A 157 5.89 -16.54 0.50
CA SER A 157 5.45 -17.19 -0.73
C SER A 157 3.97 -16.99 -1.04
N THR A 158 3.21 -16.31 -0.18
CA THR A 158 1.77 -16.16 -0.35
C THR A 158 1.33 -14.74 -0.03
N TRP A 159 0.61 -14.16 -0.97
CA TRP A 159 0.09 -12.80 -0.90
C TRP A 159 -1.22 -12.68 -1.68
N TYR A 160 -2.05 -11.75 -1.25
CA TYR A 160 -3.42 -11.60 -1.70
C TYR A 160 -3.73 -10.15 -2.04
N LEU A 161 -4.49 -9.95 -3.10
CA LEU A 161 -5.19 -8.70 -3.38
C LEU A 161 -6.52 -8.69 -2.62
N LEU A 162 -6.71 -7.73 -1.74
CA LEU A 162 -8.04 -7.41 -1.23
C LEU A 162 -8.72 -6.54 -2.28
N ALA A 163 -9.85 -6.98 -2.82
CA ALA A 163 -10.53 -6.32 -3.93
C ALA A 163 -11.97 -5.96 -3.57
N LYS A 164 -12.37 -4.73 -3.92
CA LYS A 164 -13.71 -4.20 -3.67
C LYS A 164 -14.32 -3.66 -4.96
N ASN A 165 -15.42 -4.29 -5.39
CA ASN A 165 -16.16 -3.90 -6.60
C ASN A 165 -17.65 -3.66 -6.30
N GLY A 166 -18.13 -2.46 -6.61
CA GLY A 166 -19.49 -2.05 -6.29
C GLY A 166 -19.77 -2.02 -4.79
N GLN A 167 -21.05 -2.07 -4.40
CA GLN A 167 -21.44 -1.88 -3.01
C GLN A 167 -21.31 -3.16 -2.16
N SER A 168 -21.68 -4.31 -2.69
CA SER A 168 -21.60 -5.61 -1.98
C SER A 168 -20.29 -6.38 -2.19
N GLY A 169 -19.62 -6.17 -3.33
CA GLY A 169 -18.49 -7.00 -3.73
C GLY A 169 -17.24 -6.77 -2.89
N ASN A 170 -16.80 -7.81 -2.18
CA ASN A 170 -15.54 -7.88 -1.44
C ASN A 170 -14.93 -9.26 -1.69
N TRP A 171 -13.63 -9.33 -2.01
CA TRP A 171 -12.91 -10.58 -2.24
C TRP A 171 -11.48 -10.50 -1.71
N ILE A 172 -10.93 -11.66 -1.33
CA ILE A 172 -9.51 -11.86 -1.10
C ILE A 172 -9.01 -12.74 -2.23
N VAL A 173 -8.24 -12.19 -3.16
CA VAL A 173 -7.81 -12.85 -4.39
C VAL A 173 -6.35 -13.24 -4.27
N GLU A 174 -6.02 -14.52 -4.47
CA GLU A 174 -4.64 -14.99 -4.43
C GLU A 174 -3.85 -14.51 -5.64
N LEU A 175 -2.63 -14.00 -5.41
CA LEU A 175 -1.73 -13.53 -6.45
C LEU A 175 -0.57 -14.51 -6.64
N GLY A 176 -0.24 -14.80 -7.90
CA GLY A 176 0.99 -15.51 -8.24
C GLY A 176 2.23 -14.61 -8.15
N ASP A 177 3.41 -15.20 -8.32
CA ASP A 177 4.71 -14.50 -8.27
C ASP A 177 4.84 -13.35 -9.29
N ASN A 178 4.04 -13.38 -10.35
CA ASN A 178 3.98 -12.35 -11.38
C ASN A 178 2.97 -11.22 -11.05
N GLY A 179 2.37 -11.22 -9.86
CA GLY A 179 1.37 -10.24 -9.42
C GLY A 179 0.00 -10.38 -10.10
N GLN A 180 -0.22 -11.43 -10.90
CA GLN A 180 -1.53 -11.71 -11.50
C GLN A 180 -2.33 -12.65 -10.58
N PRO A 181 -3.67 -12.51 -10.55
CA PRO A 181 -4.53 -13.48 -9.91
C PRO A 181 -4.28 -14.91 -10.38
N THR A 182 -4.19 -15.86 -9.45
CA THR A 182 -4.05 -17.31 -9.76
C THR A 182 -5.35 -17.91 -10.29
N GLY A 183 -6.49 -17.31 -9.90
CA GLY A 183 -7.83 -17.83 -10.11
C GLY A 183 -8.54 -18.17 -8.80
N ASP A 184 -7.78 -18.39 -7.73
CA ASP A 184 -8.30 -18.68 -6.40
C ASP A 184 -8.67 -17.38 -5.65
N TYR A 185 -9.82 -17.40 -4.97
CA TYR A 185 -10.30 -16.28 -4.18
C TYR A 185 -11.23 -16.73 -3.06
N LEU A 186 -11.34 -15.90 -2.02
CA LEU A 186 -12.38 -16.00 -0.99
C LEU A 186 -13.48 -14.98 -1.29
N ASP A 187 -14.74 -15.42 -1.22
CA ASP A 187 -15.91 -14.55 -1.37
C ASP A 187 -16.32 -13.93 -0.02
N LEU A 188 -16.22 -12.60 0.06
CA LEU A 188 -16.55 -11.81 1.25
C LEU A 188 -17.81 -10.95 1.02
N THR A 189 -18.65 -11.27 0.04
CA THR A 189 -19.90 -10.51 -0.25
C THR A 189 -20.87 -10.50 0.93
N TRP A 190 -20.76 -11.49 1.83
CA TRP A 190 -21.51 -11.55 3.09
C TRP A 190 -21.17 -10.42 4.08
N ILE A 191 -20.05 -9.70 3.90
CA ILE A 191 -19.70 -8.54 4.73
C ILE A 191 -20.73 -7.41 4.56
N ASN A 192 -21.16 -7.15 3.32
CA ASN A 192 -22.07 -6.04 3.02
C ASN A 192 -23.18 -6.47 2.05
N PRO A 193 -24.05 -7.42 2.44
CA PRO A 193 -24.99 -8.04 1.54
C PRO A 193 -26.09 -7.07 1.12
N ALA A 194 -26.50 -7.17 -0.15
CA ALA A 194 -27.69 -6.51 -0.65
C ALA A 194 -28.97 -7.20 -0.12
N PRO A 195 -30.08 -6.48 0.05
CA PRO A 195 -30.25 -5.04 -0.17
C PRO A 195 -29.91 -4.18 1.05
N ASP A 196 -29.56 -4.79 2.18
CA ASP A 196 -29.50 -4.10 3.48
C ASP A 196 -28.24 -3.24 3.65
N TYR A 197 -27.12 -3.62 3.05
CA TYR A 197 -25.84 -2.91 3.09
C TYR A 197 -25.50 -2.36 4.49
N PRO A 198 -25.35 -3.23 5.51
CA PRO A 198 -25.23 -2.83 6.91
C PRO A 198 -24.08 -1.85 7.18
N TYR A 199 -23.04 -1.87 6.34
CA TYR A 199 -21.89 -1.00 6.44
C TYR A 199 -21.81 0.03 5.30
N SER A 200 -22.93 0.38 4.67
CA SER A 200 -23.00 1.28 3.51
C SER A 200 -22.19 0.76 2.32
N TRP A 201 -20.89 1.06 2.25
CA TRP A 201 -20.00 0.62 1.17
C TRP A 201 -19.06 -0.49 1.60
N ALA A 202 -18.66 -0.55 2.87
CA ALA A 202 -17.62 -1.47 3.36
C ALA A 202 -16.35 -1.41 2.50
N GLU A 203 -15.79 -0.22 2.32
CA GLU A 203 -14.76 0.10 1.33
C GLU A 203 -13.36 0.27 1.95
N GLY A 204 -12.34 0.53 1.14
CA GLY A 204 -10.94 0.64 1.60
C GLY A 204 -10.46 -0.57 2.43
N PRO A 205 -10.50 -1.80 1.88
CA PRO A 205 -10.17 -3.00 2.66
C PRO A 205 -8.67 -3.02 2.99
N VAL A 206 -8.33 -3.34 4.23
CA VAL A 206 -6.95 -3.53 4.72
C VAL A 206 -6.90 -4.76 5.60
N MET A 207 -5.87 -5.60 5.45
CA MET A 207 -5.73 -6.83 6.21
C MET A 207 -4.31 -7.04 6.71
N TRP A 208 -4.18 -7.61 7.91
CA TRP A 208 -2.91 -8.00 8.50
C TRP A 208 -3.08 -9.21 9.42
N LYS A 209 -1.95 -9.86 9.74
CA LYS A 209 -1.89 -10.96 10.70
C LYS A 209 -1.10 -10.51 11.93
N HIS A 210 -1.64 -10.77 13.12
CA HIS A 210 -1.00 -10.43 14.38
C HIS A 210 -1.42 -11.40 15.48
N ASP A 211 -0.46 -11.90 16.27
CA ASP A 211 -0.67 -12.82 17.39
C ASP A 211 -1.56 -14.02 17.06
N GLY A 212 -1.38 -14.62 15.88
CA GLY A 212 -2.13 -15.79 15.42
C GLY A 212 -3.54 -15.50 14.89
N TYR A 213 -3.91 -14.23 14.76
CA TYR A 213 -5.20 -13.81 14.22
C TYR A 213 -5.06 -13.05 12.90
N TYR A 214 -6.06 -13.22 12.06
CA TYR A 214 -6.31 -12.43 10.85
C TYR A 214 -7.22 -11.26 11.19
N TYR A 215 -6.84 -10.07 10.79
CA TYR A 215 -7.59 -8.84 11.00
C TYR A 215 -7.96 -8.25 9.64
N TYR A 216 -9.25 -8.01 9.40
CA TYR A 216 -9.76 -7.38 8.18
C TYR A 216 -10.50 -6.10 8.56
N SER A 217 -10.03 -4.98 8.04
CA SER A 217 -10.49 -3.64 8.36
C SER A 217 -11.07 -2.99 7.11
N PHE A 218 -12.16 -2.24 7.26
CA PHE A 218 -12.78 -1.50 6.17
C PHE A 218 -13.52 -0.26 6.69
N ALA A 219 -13.62 0.76 5.87
CA ALA A 219 -14.40 1.95 6.14
C ALA A 219 -15.87 1.73 5.77
N ARG A 220 -16.78 2.39 6.50
CA ARG A 220 -18.20 2.41 6.14
C ARG A 220 -18.41 3.08 4.79
N ASN A 221 -17.88 4.30 4.67
CA ASN A 221 -17.90 5.16 3.49
C ASN A 221 -17.00 6.40 3.74
N VAL A 222 -16.92 7.31 2.76
CA VAL A 222 -16.24 8.63 2.85
C VAL A 222 -16.64 9.51 4.04
N GLY A 223 -17.80 9.28 4.67
CA GLY A 223 -18.24 9.99 5.88
C GLY A 223 -17.62 9.47 7.18
N GLY A 224 -16.82 8.40 7.11
CA GLY A 224 -16.11 7.80 8.24
C GLY A 224 -16.81 6.60 8.87
N GLY A 225 -16.17 6.08 9.93
CA GLY A 225 -16.53 4.83 10.59
C GLY A 225 -15.65 3.68 10.09
N GLN A 226 -14.69 3.25 10.92
CA GLN A 226 -13.80 2.13 10.64
C GLN A 226 -14.29 0.90 11.40
N TYR A 227 -14.43 -0.21 10.70
CA TYR A 227 -14.79 -1.50 11.29
C TYR A 227 -13.63 -2.46 11.20
N LEU A 228 -13.58 -3.39 12.15
CA LEU A 228 -12.55 -4.42 12.26
C LEU A 228 -13.22 -5.76 12.51
N MET A 229 -12.96 -6.71 11.62
CA MET A 229 -13.29 -8.12 11.78
C MET A 229 -12.02 -8.91 12.12
N ARG A 230 -12.18 -10.02 12.85
CA ARG A 230 -11.06 -10.89 13.22
C ARG A 230 -11.44 -12.36 13.13
N GLY A 231 -10.54 -13.17 12.57
CA GLY A 231 -10.66 -14.62 12.45
C GLY A 231 -9.39 -15.36 12.89
N LEU A 232 -9.51 -16.66 13.15
CA LEU A 232 -8.37 -17.56 13.41
C LEU A 232 -7.80 -18.14 12.12
N GLU A 233 -8.60 -18.16 11.05
CA GLU A 233 -8.27 -18.78 9.78
C GLU A 233 -8.72 -17.87 8.62
N LEU A 234 -7.98 -17.93 7.52
CA LEU A 234 -8.39 -17.44 6.21
C LEU A 234 -9.22 -18.54 5.55
N ASN A 235 -10.53 -18.55 5.79
CA ASN A 235 -11.44 -19.51 5.18
C ASN A 235 -12.75 -18.84 4.75
N GLU A 236 -13.49 -19.51 3.87
CA GLU A 236 -14.73 -19.01 3.27
C GLU A 236 -15.91 -18.93 4.26
N SER A 237 -15.75 -19.36 5.52
CA SER A 237 -16.89 -19.71 6.37
C SER A 237 -17.13 -18.76 7.54
N ARG A 238 -18.20 -17.96 7.42
CA ARG A 238 -19.23 -17.85 8.45
C ARG A 238 -20.62 -17.82 7.84
#